data_AF-T1ARF8-F1
#
_entry.id   AF-T1ARF8-F1
#
_cell.length_a   1.000
_cell.length_b   1.000
_cell.length_c   1.000
_cell.angle_alpha   90.00
_cell.angle_beta   90.00
_cell.angle_gamma   90.00
#
_symmetry.space_group_name_H-M   'P 1'
#
loop_
_entity.id
_entity.type
_entity.pdbx_description
1 polymer ?
#
loop_
_entity_poly.entity_id
_entity_poly.type
_entity_poly.pdbx_seq_one_letter_code
_entity_poly.pdbx_strand_id
1 'polypeptide(L)'
;IKATMNFYVSAMTGSPGVPRFVIHLLIAKALENGSKVELYMITSPKALATINGLFGSKKVEIASFKEMEDLCKSDYYSREGKYPDWNFQENHEPYPAQLAQQHNLYQQHRLAKKK
;
A
#
# COMPACT_ATOMS: atom_id res chain seq x y z
N ILE A 1 7.03 -8.27 9.72
CA ILE A 1 7.30 -6.83 9.94
C ILE A 1 8.28 -6.26 8.93
N LYS A 2 9.56 -6.70 8.87
CA LYS A 2 10.56 -6.09 7.97
C LYS A 2 10.14 -6.06 6.49
N ALA A 3 9.67 -7.19 5.96
CA ALA A 3 9.15 -7.24 4.59
C ALA A 3 7.86 -6.41 4.43
N THR A 4 7.03 -6.38 5.46
CA THR A 4 5.77 -5.62 5.50
C THR A 4 6.00 -4.13 5.39
N MET A 5 7.02 -3.53 6.01
CA MET A 5 7.23 -2.07 5.91
C MET A 5 8.08 -1.64 4.70
N ASN A 6 8.68 -2.60 4.00
CA ASN A 6 9.66 -2.30 2.96
C ASN A 6 9.06 -1.47 1.82
N PHE A 7 7.76 -1.63 1.53
CA PHE A 7 7.10 -0.87 0.47
C PHE A 7 6.99 0.64 0.75
N TYR A 8 7.03 1.08 2.01
CA TYR A 8 7.12 2.50 2.38
C TYR A 8 8.56 3.02 2.34
N VAL A 9 9.52 2.20 2.79
CA VAL A 9 10.94 2.58 2.89
C VAL A 9 11.59 2.66 1.51
N SER A 10 11.34 1.68 0.64
CA SER A 10 11.90 1.64 -0.72
C SER A 10 10.92 2.22 -1.76
N ALA A 11 9.96 3.04 -1.33
CA ALA A 11 8.82 3.44 -2.16
C ALA A 11 9.23 4.19 -3.44
N MET A 12 10.34 4.93 -3.39
CA MET A 12 10.85 5.76 -4.49
C MET A 12 11.89 5.08 -5.38
N THR A 13 12.11 3.78 -5.17
CA THR A 13 13.11 3.03 -5.95
C THR A 13 12.54 2.50 -7.27
N GLY A 14 13.36 2.52 -8.32
CA GLY A 14 13.02 1.98 -9.63
C GLY A 14 11.97 2.81 -10.39
N SER A 15 10.79 2.24 -10.62
CA SER A 15 9.69 2.88 -11.34
C SER A 15 8.40 2.74 -10.54
N PRO A 16 8.24 3.47 -9.43
CA PRO A 16 7.06 3.34 -8.61
C PRO A 16 5.79 3.74 -9.37
N GLY A 17 4.70 3.01 -9.10
CA GLY A 17 3.37 3.42 -9.51
C GLY A 17 2.94 4.69 -8.76
N VAL A 18 1.94 5.38 -9.31
CA VAL A 18 1.39 6.63 -8.73
C VAL A 18 1.01 6.48 -7.25
N PRO A 19 0.28 5.43 -6.80
CA PRO A 19 -0.13 5.35 -5.40
C PRO A 19 1.05 5.34 -4.43
N ARG A 20 2.07 4.53 -4.74
CA ARG A 20 3.28 4.38 -3.91
C ARG A 20 4.09 5.68 -3.85
N PHE A 21 4.22 6.36 -4.99
CA PHE A 21 4.92 7.64 -5.07
C PHE A 21 4.22 8.71 -4.25
N VAL A 22 2.90 8.85 -4.41
CA VAL A 22 2.08 9.84 -3.71
C VAL A 22 2.12 9.61 -2.19
N ILE A 23 1.87 8.39 -1.74
CA ILE A 23 1.87 8.06 -0.30
C ILE A 23 3.23 8.32 0.34
N HIS A 24 4.32 8.01 -0.35
CA HIS A 24 5.66 8.29 0.18
C HIS A 24 5.88 9.79 0.42
N LEU A 25 5.48 10.64 -0.53
CA LEU A 25 5.61 12.10 -0.40
C LEU A 25 4.69 12.68 0.67
N LEU A 26 3.49 12.11 0.84
CA LEU A 26 2.58 12.50 1.93
C LEU A 26 3.19 12.20 3.31
N ILE A 27 3.78 11.01 3.48
CA ILE A 27 4.49 10.64 4.71
C ILE A 27 5.68 11.59 4.94
N ALA A 28 6.50 11.85 3.92
CA ALA A 28 7.65 12.75 4.02
C ALA A 28 7.23 14.16 4.46
N LYS A 29 6.20 14.74 3.81
CA LYS A 29 5.67 16.06 4.18
C LYS A 29 5.12 16.09 5.61
N ALA A 30 4.42 15.03 6.05
CA ALA A 30 3.91 14.96 7.41
C ALA A 30 5.05 14.95 8.45
N LEU A 31 6.13 14.21 8.16
CA LEU A 31 7.33 14.15 9.00
C LEU A 31 8.08 15.49 9.04
N GLU A 32 8.23 16.17 7.90
CA GLU A 32 8.81 17.51 7.81
C GLU A 32 8.05 18.53 8.67
N ASN A 33 6.73 18.37 8.79
CA ASN A 33 5.87 19.19 9.64
C ASN A 33 5.91 18.80 11.13
N GLY A 34 6.77 17.86 11.54
CA GLY A 34 6.93 17.44 12.94
C GLY A 34 5.98 16.34 13.40
N SER A 35 5.23 15.70 12.48
CA SER A 35 4.42 14.53 12.82
C SER A 35 5.30 13.31 13.15
N LYS A 36 4.72 12.33 13.84
CA LYS A 36 5.37 11.04 14.12
C LYS A 36 4.70 9.92 13.33
N VAL A 37 5.46 8.87 13.04
CA VAL A 37 4.92 7.63 12.46
C VAL A 37 4.63 6.64 13.58
N GLU A 38 3.40 6.16 13.62
CA GLU A 38 2.97 5.07 14.49
C GLU A 38 2.55 3.87 13.64
N LEU A 39 2.88 2.66 14.08
CA LEU A 39 2.56 1.43 13.37
C LEU A 39 1.67 0.55 14.24
N TYR A 40 0.46 0.31 13.77
CA TYR A 40 -0.51 -0.59 14.36
C TYR A 40 -0.61 -1.85 13.49
N MET A 41 -0.57 -3.03 14.12
CA MET A 41 -0.54 -4.30 13.39
C MET A 41 -1.38 -5.35 14.10
N ILE A 42 -2.22 -6.04 13.32
CA ILE A 42 -2.87 -7.29 13.71
C ILE A 42 -2.29 -8.42 12.87
N THR A 43 -2.36 -9.66 13.39
CA THR A 43 -1.81 -10.85 12.73
C THR A 43 -2.91 -11.84 12.41
N SER A 44 -2.74 -12.60 11.33
CA SER A 44 -3.62 -13.72 11.00
C SER A 44 -3.10 -14.99 11.67
N PRO A 45 -3.95 -15.82 12.29
CA PRO A 45 -3.60 -17.21 12.49
C PRO A 45 -3.42 -17.89 11.14
N LYS A 46 -2.58 -18.92 11.09
CA LYS A 46 -2.43 -19.75 9.90
C LYS A 46 -3.34 -20.96 9.99
N ALA A 47 -4.04 -21.27 8.90
CA ALA A 47 -4.83 -22.47 8.76
C ALA A 47 -4.15 -23.43 7.79
N LEU A 48 -4.17 -24.73 8.10
CA LEU A 48 -3.71 -25.75 7.16
C LEU A 48 -4.78 -25.97 6.09
N ALA A 49 -4.45 -25.68 4.84
CA ALA A 49 -5.37 -25.83 3.72
C ALA A 49 -4.77 -26.70 2.61
N THR A 50 -5.61 -27.46 1.94
CA THR A 50 -5.23 -28.18 0.72
C THR A 50 -5.42 -27.24 -0.48
N ILE A 51 -4.32 -26.90 -1.14
CA ILE A 51 -4.33 -26.05 -2.33
C ILE A 51 -4.05 -26.89 -3.57
N ASN A 52 -4.89 -26.72 -4.59
CA ASN A 52 -4.76 -27.40 -5.87
C ASN A 52 -3.82 -26.62 -6.79
N GLY A 53 -2.84 -27.32 -7.36
CA GLY A 53 -2.09 -26.89 -8.53
C GLY A 53 -2.54 -27.64 -9.78
N LEU A 54 -1.92 -27.32 -10.92
CA LEU A 54 -2.27 -27.88 -12.23
C LEU A 54 -2.16 -29.42 -12.29
N PHE A 55 -1.25 -30.01 -11.51
CA PHE A 55 -0.94 -31.45 -11.55
C PHE A 55 -1.10 -32.16 -10.20
N GLY A 56 -1.76 -31.53 -9.22
CA GLY A 56 -2.00 -32.16 -7.91
C GLY A 56 -2.18 -31.16 -6.79
N SER A 57 -2.38 -31.68 -5.57
CA SER A 57 -2.72 -30.87 -4.40
C SER A 57 -1.65 -30.96 -3.33
N LYS A 58 -1.44 -29.87 -2.57
CA LYS A 58 -0.51 -29.81 -1.44
C LYS A 58 -1.18 -29.19 -0.23
N LYS A 59 -0.90 -29.74 0.96
CA LYS A 59 -1.27 -29.09 2.22
C LYS A 59 -0.25 -28.00 2.53
N VAL A 60 -0.72 -26.77 2.70
CA VAL A 60 0.11 -25.61 3.00
C VAL A 60 -0.54 -24.77 4.09
N GLU A 61 0.27 -24.12 4.91
CA GLU A 61 -0.23 -23.14 5.87
C GLU A 61 -0.56 -21.83 5.13
N ILE A 62 -1.82 -21.42 5.18
CA ILE A 62 -2.28 -20.16 4.60
C ILE A 62 -2.73 -19.20 5.70
N ALA A 63 -2.53 -17.90 5.45
CA ALA A 63 -3.08 -16.82 6.26
C ALA A 63 -4.03 -16.01 5.38
N SER A 64 -5.21 -15.70 5.90
CA SER A 64 -6.29 -15.01 5.18
C SER A 64 -6.11 -13.49 5.19
N PHE A 65 -4.96 -13.01 4.69
CA PHE A 65 -4.63 -11.59 4.73
C PHE A 65 -5.58 -10.73 3.90
N LYS A 66 -6.10 -11.25 2.78
CA LYS A 66 -7.02 -10.51 1.91
C LYS A 66 -8.37 -10.30 2.62
N GLU A 67 -8.89 -11.35 3.22
CA GLU A 67 -10.15 -11.29 3.98
C GLU A 67 -10.01 -10.38 5.20
N MET A 68 -8.87 -10.44 5.90
CA MET A 68 -8.59 -9.52 7.01
C MET A 68 -8.55 -8.07 6.56
N GLU A 69 -7.92 -7.76 5.41
CA GLU A 69 -7.89 -6.41 4.84
C GLU A 69 -9.30 -5.90 4.52
N ASP A 70 -10.15 -6.73 3.92
CA ASP A 70 -11.52 -6.36 3.59
C ASP A 70 -12.38 -6.12 4.84
N LEU A 71 -12.21 -6.96 5.87
CA LEU A 71 -12.84 -6.75 7.18
C LEU A 71 -12.38 -5.42 7.80
N CYS A 72 -11.08 -5.12 7.81
CA CYS A 72 -10.56 -3.86 8.35
C CYS A 72 -11.16 -2.63 7.63
N LYS A 73 -11.28 -2.70 6.30
CA LYS A 73 -11.90 -1.62 5.50
C LYS A 73 -13.38 -1.47 5.83
N SER A 74 -14.12 -2.57 5.93
CA SER A 74 -15.54 -2.58 6.28
C SER A 74 -15.77 -2.02 7.69
N ASP A 75 -14.98 -2.47 8.66
CA ASP A 75 -15.06 -2.02 10.06
C ASP A 75 -14.79 -0.52 10.15
N TYR A 76 -13.74 -0.03 9.47
CA TYR A 76 -13.43 1.39 9.43
C TYR A 76 -14.58 2.20 8.81
N TYR A 77 -15.07 1.79 7.64
CA TYR A 77 -16.16 2.49 6.95
C TYR A 77 -17.45 2.49 7.79
N SER A 78 -17.76 1.40 8.49
CA SER A 78 -18.94 1.31 9.35
C SER A 78 -18.93 2.31 10.51
N ARG A 79 -17.74 2.73 10.97
CA ARG A 79 -17.57 3.67 12.08
C ARG A 79 -17.45 5.11 11.59
N GLU A 80 -16.66 5.32 10.54
CA GLU A 80 -16.26 6.67 10.08
C GLU A 80 -17.10 7.19 8.90
N GLY A 81 -17.88 6.32 8.24
CA GLY A 81 -18.67 6.66 7.06
C GLY A 81 -17.86 6.96 5.79
N LYS A 82 -16.53 6.74 5.82
CA LYS A 82 -15.59 6.89 4.70
C LYS A 82 -14.39 5.96 4.90
N TYR A 83 -13.54 5.78 3.88
CA TYR A 83 -12.22 5.15 4.07
C TYR A 83 -11.18 6.18 4.56
N PRO A 84 -10.01 5.75 5.06
CA PRO A 84 -8.97 6.69 5.51
C PRO A 84 -8.62 7.72 4.45
N ASP A 85 -8.21 8.93 4.87
CA ASP A 85 -8.01 10.07 3.95
C ASP A 85 -6.97 9.81 2.86
N TRP A 86 -6.01 8.91 3.09
CA TRP A 86 -4.97 8.56 2.11
C TRP A 86 -5.31 7.32 1.28
N ASN A 87 -6.49 6.71 1.48
CA ASN A 87 -7.04 5.62 0.66
C ASN A 87 -7.79 6.18 -0.56
N PHE A 88 -7.09 7.00 -1.37
CA PHE A 88 -7.67 7.71 -2.52
C PHE A 88 -8.42 6.77 -3.48
N GLN A 89 -7.88 5.57 -3.73
CA GLN A 89 -8.51 4.61 -4.63
C GLN A 89 -9.85 4.11 -4.08
N GLU A 90 -9.90 3.69 -2.82
CA GLU A 90 -11.13 3.21 -2.19
C GLU A 90 -12.16 4.35 -2.01
N ASN A 91 -11.70 5.58 -1.79
CA ASN A 91 -12.55 6.78 -1.74
C ASN A 91 -13.00 7.28 -3.12
N HIS A 92 -12.51 6.71 -4.24
CA HIS A 92 -12.74 7.20 -5.60
C HIS A 92 -12.30 8.67 -5.79
N GLU A 93 -11.24 9.07 -5.08
CA GLU A 93 -10.68 10.41 -5.12
C GLU A 93 -9.45 10.47 -6.02
N PRO A 94 -9.25 11.58 -6.76
CA PRO A 94 -8.01 11.79 -7.48
C PRO A 94 -6.85 12.02 -6.50
N TYR A 95 -5.66 11.56 -6.87
CA TYR A 95 -4.45 11.94 -6.14
C TYR A 95 -4.24 13.47 -6.18
N PRO A 96 -3.58 14.05 -5.16
CA PRO A 96 -3.24 15.47 -5.17
C PRO A 96 -2.50 15.86 -6.46
N ALA A 97 -3.05 16.82 -7.20
CA ALA A 97 -2.60 17.16 -8.56
C ALA A 97 -1.09 17.48 -8.62
N GLN A 98 -0.57 18.18 -7.62
CA GLN A 98 0.85 18.49 -7.51
C GLN A 98 1.73 17.23 -7.41
N LEU A 99 1.31 16.24 -6.62
CA LEU A 99 2.06 14.99 -6.43
C LEU A 99 1.95 14.09 -7.67
N ALA A 100 0.78 14.06 -8.31
CA ALA A 100 0.59 13.36 -9.58
C ALA A 100 1.46 13.97 -10.70
N GLN A 101 1.56 15.30 -10.76
CA GLN A 101 2.45 15.98 -11.69
C GLN A 101 3.93 15.69 -11.40
N GLN A 102 4.33 15.67 -10.12
CA GLN A 102 5.69 15.29 -9.71
C GLN A 102 6.03 13.85 -10.14
N HIS A 103 5.07 12.92 -10.07
CA HIS A 103 5.27 11.55 -10.57
C HIS A 103 5.54 11.53 -12.07
N ASN A 104 4.77 12.29 -12.85
CA ASN A 104 4.97 12.41 -14.30
C ASN A 104 6.36 12.95 -14.64
N LEU A 105 6.80 14.02 -13.96
CA LEU A 105 8.14 14.60 -14.13
C LEU A 105 9.24 13.60 -13.76
N TYR A 106 9.08 12.88 -12.65
CA TYR A 106 10.00 11.83 -12.23
C TYR A 106 10.15 10.75 -13.32
N GLN A 107 9.04 10.30 -13.91
CA GLN A 107 9.06 9.31 -14.98
C GLN A 107 9.74 9.85 -16.24
N GLN A 108 9.45 11.08 -16.65
CA GLN A 108 10.10 11.73 -17.79
C GLN A 108 11.62 11.83 -17.60
N HIS A 109 12.08 12.30 -16.45
CA HIS A 109 13.52 12.41 -16.14
C HIS A 109 14.21 11.04 -16.16
N ARG A 110 13.55 10.01 -15.63
CA ARG A 110 14.09 8.65 -15.64
C ARG A 110 14.23 8.09 -17.06
N LEU A 111 13.27 8.37 -17.94
CA LEU A 111 13.31 7.95 -19.35
C LEU A 111 14.39 8.72 -20.12
N ALA A 112 14.57 10.01 -19.83
CA ALA A 112 15.61 10.83 -20.45
C ALA A 112 17.03 10.33 -20.09
N LYS A 113 17.27 9.94 -18.83
CA LYS A 113 18.57 9.38 -18.37
C LYS A 113 18.95 8.04 -18.98
N LYS A 114 18.00 7.34 -19.61
CA LYS A 114 18.25 6.05 -20.28
C LYS A 114 18.62 6.20 -21.76
N LYS A 115 18.48 7.41 -22.32
CA LYS A 115 18.97 7.78 -23.65
C LYS A 115 20.39 8.32 -23.53
#